data_AF-A0A1Y1M6R1-F1
#
_entry.id   AF-A0A1Y1M6R1-F1
#
_cell.length_a   1.000
_cell.length_b   1.000
_cell.length_c   1.000
_cell.angle_alpha   90.00
_cell.angle_beta   90.00
_cell.angle_gamma   90.00
#
_symmetry.space_group_name_H-M   'P 1'
#
loop_
_entity.id
_entity.type
_entity.pdbx_description
1 polymer ?
#
loop_
_entity_poly.entity_id
_entity_poly.type
_entity_poly.pdbx_seq_one_letter_code
_entity_poly.pdbx_strand_id
1 'polypeptide(L)'
;MDNKQVTLSVDLLKERQKCTFNTLELTYLLDGGPERTKERRERESYFLDDPELKSSIPTEYLSHKEKYEEAIRVSCLIFRKVLHLQEEGKVGIENFQEILGGQLGSSLIKDGNPLALHYVMYIPTLMGQGTYQQQAEWIQKAWNCTMIGTYAQVIDFK
;
A
#
# COMPACT_ATOMS: atom_id res chain seq x y z
N MET A 1 -20.77 -15.67 13.30
CA MET A 1 -20.21 -14.32 13.60
C MET A 1 -19.34 -14.48 14.83
N ASP A 2 -18.08 -14.88 14.65
CA ASP A 2 -17.17 -15.10 15.76
C ASP A 2 -16.69 -13.77 16.32
N ASN A 3 -17.22 -13.45 17.49
CA ASN A 3 -16.81 -12.33 18.31
C ASN A 3 -15.45 -12.67 18.93
N LYS A 4 -14.35 -12.47 18.18
CA LYS A 4 -12.99 -12.61 18.72
C LYS A 4 -12.75 -11.53 19.78
N GLN A 5 -13.05 -11.85 21.03
CA GLN A 5 -12.57 -11.08 22.18
C GLN A 5 -11.04 -11.11 22.16
N VAL A 6 -10.43 -10.00 21.74
CA VAL A 6 -8.97 -9.83 21.84
C VAL A 6 -8.64 -9.66 23.32
N THR A 7 -8.21 -10.75 23.96
CA THR A 7 -7.66 -10.71 25.32
C THR A 7 -6.30 -10.03 25.27
N LEU A 8 -6.25 -8.76 25.66
CA LEU A 8 -4.99 -8.01 25.71
C LEU A 8 -4.10 -8.61 26.81
N SER A 9 -2.83 -8.88 26.49
CA SER A 9 -1.86 -9.32 27.50
C SER A 9 -1.77 -8.30 28.64
N VAL A 10 -1.76 -8.79 29.89
CA VAL A 10 -1.71 -7.97 31.10
C VAL A 10 -0.46 -7.07 31.11
N ASP A 11 0.66 -7.54 30.58
CA ASP A 11 1.89 -6.75 30.56
C ASP A 11 1.81 -5.62 29.52
N LEU A 12 1.15 -5.85 28.38
CA LEU A 12 0.86 -4.77 27.42
C LEU A 12 -0.08 -3.72 28.02
N LEU A 13 -1.07 -4.13 28.83
CA LEU A 13 -1.94 -3.19 29.54
C LEU A 13 -1.13 -2.32 30.51
N LYS A 14 -0.27 -2.93 31.32
CA LYS A 14 0.59 -2.21 32.28
C LYS A 14 1.47 -1.18 31.59
N GLU A 15 2.10 -1.53 30.46
CA GLU A 15 2.95 -0.58 29.74
C GLU A 15 2.13 0.54 29.08
N ARG A 16 0.98 0.24 28.48
CA ARG A 16 0.09 1.27 27.89
C ARG A 16 -0.43 2.26 28.94
N GLN A 17 -0.66 1.82 30.17
CA GLN A 17 -1.13 2.67 31.27
C GLN A 17 -0.08 3.67 31.78
N LYS A 18 1.22 3.40 31.55
CA LYS A 18 2.30 4.33 31.93
C LYS A 18 2.42 5.53 30.99
N CYS A 19 1.65 5.57 29.89
CA CYS A 19 1.69 6.66 28.93
C CYS A 19 1.25 7.98 29.58
N THR A 20 2.13 8.99 29.55
CA THR A 20 1.91 10.29 30.20
C THR A 20 1.28 11.34 29.29
N PHE A 21 0.94 10.97 28.06
CA PHE A 21 0.36 11.86 27.05
C PHE A 21 -0.79 11.18 26.30
N ASN A 22 -1.60 11.99 25.61
CA ASN A 22 -2.69 11.48 24.79
C ASN A 22 -2.15 10.90 23.47
N THR A 23 -2.28 9.60 23.29
CA THR A 23 -1.81 8.91 22.06
C THR A 23 -2.57 9.35 20.81
N LEU A 24 -3.81 9.81 20.95
CA LEU A 24 -4.60 10.31 19.84
C LEU A 24 -4.07 11.66 19.34
N GLU A 25 -3.64 12.53 20.27
CA GLU A 25 -3.01 13.81 19.93
C GLU A 25 -1.70 13.60 19.18
N LEU A 26 -0.87 12.65 19.63
CA LEU A 26 0.34 12.24 18.91
C LEU A 26 -0.01 11.69 17.52
N THR A 27 -1.07 10.89 17.41
CA THR A 27 -1.51 10.35 16.11
C THR A 27 -1.91 11.47 15.16
N TYR A 28 -2.68 12.45 15.64
CA TYR A 28 -3.05 13.64 14.85
C TYR A 28 -1.83 14.45 14.45
N LEU A 29 -0.85 14.59 15.34
CA LEU A 29 0.40 15.27 15.01
C LEU A 29 1.16 14.55 13.89
N LEU A 30 1.28 13.22 13.97
CA LEU A 30 2.00 12.41 12.98
C LEU A 30 1.30 12.36 11.62
N ASP A 31 -0.03 12.21 11.62
CA ASP A 31 -0.84 12.14 10.39
C ASP A 31 -1.09 13.54 9.79
N GLY A 32 -0.76 14.62 10.51
CA GLY A 32 -0.95 16.00 10.05
C GLY A 32 -2.38 16.52 10.21
N GLY A 33 -3.14 15.99 11.17
CA GLY A 33 -4.45 16.48 11.59
C GLY A 33 -5.50 15.37 11.73
N PRO A 34 -6.63 15.67 12.40
CA PRO A 34 -7.70 14.70 12.64
C PRO A 34 -8.35 14.17 11.36
N GLU A 35 -8.52 15.02 10.34
CA GLU A 35 -9.10 14.62 9.05
C GLU A 35 -8.21 13.60 8.33
N ARG A 36 -6.89 13.86 8.25
CA ARG A 36 -5.94 12.93 7.63
C ARG A 36 -5.85 11.60 8.39
N THR A 37 -5.92 11.63 9.73
CA THR A 37 -6.02 10.40 10.53
C THR A 37 -7.29 9.61 10.20
N LYS A 38 -8.43 10.29 10.04
CA LYS A 38 -9.68 9.65 9.69
C LYS A 38 -9.60 9.01 8.31
N GLU A 39 -9.14 9.75 7.30
CA GLU A 39 -8.94 9.25 5.93
C GLU A 39 -7.98 8.04 5.89
N ARG A 40 -6.87 8.09 6.64
CA ARG A 40 -5.93 6.96 6.75
C ARG A 40 -6.61 5.73 7.35
N ARG A 41 -7.37 5.88 8.44
CA ARG A 41 -8.06 4.77 9.10
C ARG A 41 -9.18 4.16 8.23
N GLU A 42 -9.94 4.99 7.53
CA GLU A 42 -10.97 4.54 6.58
C GLU A 42 -10.33 3.74 5.43
N ARG A 43 -9.21 4.23 4.91
CA ARG A 43 -8.41 3.51 3.90
C ARG A 43 -7.87 2.20 4.44
N GLU A 44 -7.25 2.19 5.61
CA GLU A 44 -6.75 0.97 6.26
C GLU A 44 -7.85 -0.07 6.44
N SER A 45 -9.01 0.31 6.96
CA SER A 45 -10.16 -0.58 7.12
C SER A 45 -10.62 -1.16 5.77
N TYR A 46 -10.74 -0.32 4.73
CA TYR A 46 -11.18 -0.77 3.40
C TYR A 46 -10.30 -1.87 2.78
N PHE A 47 -8.99 -1.86 3.06
CA PHE A 47 -8.07 -2.89 2.56
C PHE A 47 -7.84 -4.03 3.58
N LEU A 48 -7.61 -3.74 4.85
CA LEU A 48 -7.24 -4.75 5.85
C LEU A 48 -8.42 -5.61 6.31
N ASP A 49 -9.65 -5.08 6.26
CA ASP A 49 -10.83 -5.86 6.65
C ASP A 49 -11.28 -6.83 5.56
N ASP A 50 -10.86 -6.61 4.31
CA ASP A 50 -11.19 -7.44 3.16
C ASP A 50 -10.66 -8.88 3.34
N PRO A 51 -11.54 -9.91 3.37
CA PRO A 51 -11.11 -11.29 3.49
C PRO A 51 -10.31 -11.80 2.28
N GLU A 52 -10.51 -11.24 1.07
CA GLU A 52 -9.75 -11.68 -0.12
C GLU A 52 -8.27 -11.29 -0.04
N LEU A 53 -7.95 -10.22 0.70
CA LEU A 53 -6.59 -9.73 0.90
C LEU A 53 -5.86 -10.44 2.04
N LYS A 54 -6.56 -11.27 2.84
CA LYS A 54 -5.95 -12.03 3.94
C LYS A 54 -5.36 -13.33 3.41
N SER A 55 -4.05 -13.50 3.61
CA SER A 55 -3.39 -14.78 3.33
C SER A 55 -3.87 -15.85 4.30
N SER A 56 -4.24 -17.02 3.78
CA SER A 56 -4.68 -18.18 4.57
C SER A 56 -3.52 -18.83 5.34
N ILE A 57 -2.32 -18.72 4.81
CA ILE A 57 -1.08 -19.28 5.36
C ILE A 57 -0.14 -18.11 5.65
N PRO A 58 0.50 -18.07 6.84
CA PRO A 58 1.56 -17.12 7.11
C PRO A 58 2.66 -17.16 6.05
N THR A 59 3.09 -15.98 5.61
CA THR A 59 4.10 -15.79 4.55
C THR A 59 5.42 -16.51 4.83
N GLU A 60 5.74 -16.73 6.11
CA GLU A 60 6.95 -17.39 6.57
C GLU A 60 6.99 -18.90 6.24
N TYR A 61 5.83 -19.52 5.97
CA TYR A 61 5.73 -20.92 5.58
C TYR A 61 5.72 -21.15 4.07
N LEU A 62 5.69 -20.09 3.28
CA LEU A 62 5.66 -20.16 1.82
C LEU A 62 7.08 -20.28 1.26
N SER A 63 7.24 -21.12 0.24
CA SER A 63 8.45 -21.14 -0.58
C SER A 63 8.63 -19.83 -1.35
N HIS A 64 9.82 -19.60 -1.89
CA HIS A 64 10.10 -18.39 -2.68
C HIS A 64 9.12 -18.21 -3.86
N LYS A 65 8.78 -19.32 -4.55
CA LYS A 65 7.82 -19.31 -5.64
C LYS A 65 6.43 -18.94 -5.15
N GLU A 66 5.95 -19.56 -4.08
CA GLU A 66 4.62 -19.30 -3.52
C GLU A 66 4.49 -17.88 -2.99
N LYS A 67 5.55 -17.32 -2.39
CA LYS A 67 5.60 -15.91 -2.00
C LYS A 67 5.41 -14.98 -3.20
N TYR A 68 6.08 -15.29 -4.31
CA TYR A 68 5.95 -14.52 -5.54
C TYR A 68 4.53 -14.61 -6.13
N GLU A 69 3.94 -15.81 -6.18
CA GLU A 69 2.57 -16.01 -6.66
C GLU A 69 1.54 -15.29 -5.76
N GLU A 70 1.71 -15.36 -4.44
CA GLU A 70 0.86 -14.66 -3.48
C GLU A 70 0.99 -13.14 -3.60
N ALA A 71 2.22 -12.62 -3.75
CA ALA A 71 2.46 -11.20 -3.95
C ALA A 71 1.78 -10.69 -5.23
N ILE A 72 1.84 -11.45 -6.34
CA ILE A 72 1.10 -11.11 -7.57
C ILE A 72 -0.41 -11.11 -7.31
N ARG A 73 -0.94 -12.17 -6.69
CA ARG A 73 -2.37 -12.30 -6.41
C ARG A 73 -2.87 -11.09 -5.62
N VAL A 74 -2.23 -10.79 -4.50
CA VAL A 74 -2.59 -9.67 -3.62
C VAL A 74 -2.43 -8.33 -4.35
N SER A 75 -1.39 -8.14 -5.16
CA SER A 75 -1.19 -6.91 -5.93
C SER A 75 -2.30 -6.66 -6.94
N CYS A 76 -2.76 -7.70 -7.65
CA CYS A 76 -3.89 -7.59 -8.56
C CYS A 76 -5.17 -7.21 -7.81
N LEU A 77 -5.40 -7.77 -6.62
CA LEU A 77 -6.55 -7.41 -5.78
C LEU A 77 -6.50 -5.95 -5.33
N ILE A 78 -5.36 -5.52 -4.80
CA ILE A 78 -5.15 -4.12 -4.39
C ILE A 78 -5.38 -3.19 -5.58
N PHE A 79 -4.81 -3.50 -6.74
CA PHE A 79 -4.96 -2.68 -7.94
C PHE A 79 -6.43 -2.53 -8.36
N ARG A 80 -7.21 -3.62 -8.36
CA ARG A 80 -8.66 -3.55 -8.63
C ARG A 80 -9.40 -2.63 -7.66
N LYS A 81 -9.10 -2.74 -6.36
CA LYS A 81 -9.71 -1.89 -5.32
C LYS A 81 -9.33 -0.42 -5.50
N VAL A 82 -8.08 -0.15 -5.86
CA VAL A 82 -7.60 1.20 -6.13
C VAL A 82 -8.30 1.82 -7.34
N LEU A 83 -8.47 1.07 -8.44
CA LEU A 83 -9.24 1.52 -9.60
C LEU A 83 -10.70 1.86 -9.22
N HIS A 84 -11.35 1.02 -8.42
CA HIS A 84 -12.70 1.30 -7.93
C HIS A 84 -12.76 2.61 -7.12
N LEU A 85 -11.80 2.85 -6.23
CA LEU A 85 -11.73 4.11 -5.48
C LEU A 85 -11.47 5.33 -6.38
N GLN A 86 -10.74 5.15 -7.48
CA GLN A 86 -10.52 6.19 -8.49
C GLN A 86 -11.82 6.52 -9.25
N GLU A 87 -12.60 5.51 -9.65
CA GLU A 87 -13.90 5.68 -10.30
C GLU A 87 -14.90 6.42 -9.40
N GLU A 88 -14.84 6.18 -8.08
CA GLU A 88 -15.63 6.90 -7.08
C GLU A 88 -15.11 8.33 -6.78
N GLY A 89 -13.99 8.73 -7.38
CA GLY A 89 -13.38 10.06 -7.16
C GLY A 89 -12.77 10.24 -5.76
N LYS A 90 -12.54 9.16 -5.02
CA LYS A 90 -12.06 9.19 -3.62
C LYS A 90 -10.52 9.20 -3.51
N VAL A 91 -9.81 8.96 -4.60
CA VAL A 91 -8.35 8.73 -4.59
C VAL A 91 -7.68 9.51 -5.72
N GLY A 92 -6.69 10.34 -5.36
CA GLY A 92 -5.79 11.04 -6.27
C GLY A 92 -4.44 10.34 -6.45
N ILE A 93 -3.58 10.87 -7.33
CA ILE A 93 -2.28 10.27 -7.70
C ILE A 93 -1.38 9.98 -6.49
N GLU A 94 -1.36 10.88 -5.51
CA GLU A 94 -0.54 10.79 -4.30
C GLU A 94 -0.92 9.55 -3.45
N ASN A 95 -2.20 9.19 -3.42
CA ASN A 95 -2.69 8.03 -2.68
C ASN A 95 -2.22 6.71 -3.30
N PHE A 96 -1.93 6.66 -4.60
CA PHE A 96 -1.40 5.44 -5.24
C PHE A 96 0.00 5.11 -4.74
N GLN A 97 0.83 6.12 -4.49
CA GLN A 97 2.18 5.90 -3.95
C GLN A 97 2.10 5.36 -2.52
N GLU A 98 1.21 5.89 -1.69
CA GLU A 98 1.01 5.35 -0.34
C GLU A 98 0.45 3.92 -0.33
N ILE A 99 -0.50 3.63 -1.22
CA ILE A 99 -1.16 2.31 -1.29
C ILE A 99 -0.25 1.25 -1.91
N LEU A 100 0.50 1.58 -2.96
CA LEU A 100 1.27 0.60 -3.75
C LEU A 100 2.76 0.56 -3.39
N GLY A 101 3.30 1.61 -2.76
CA GLY A 101 4.69 1.70 -2.32
C GLY A 101 4.91 2.13 -0.87
N GLY A 102 3.85 2.52 -0.17
CA GLY A 102 3.91 3.03 1.21
C GLY A 102 3.61 1.98 2.28
N GLN A 103 3.25 2.48 3.46
CA GLN A 103 3.02 1.67 4.66
C GLN A 103 1.88 0.64 4.46
N LEU A 104 0.82 1.01 3.75
CA LEU A 104 -0.31 0.12 3.51
C LEU A 104 0.04 -1.00 2.53
N GLY A 105 0.77 -0.69 1.46
CA GLY A 105 1.26 -1.72 0.53
C GLY A 105 2.18 -2.72 1.23
N SER A 106 3.06 -2.22 2.10
CA SER A 106 4.00 -3.04 2.87
C SER A 106 3.32 -3.91 3.93
N SER A 107 2.19 -3.47 4.50
CA SER A 107 1.42 -4.27 5.47
C SER A 107 0.65 -5.42 4.80
N LEU A 108 0.23 -5.25 3.56
CA LEU A 108 -0.46 -6.26 2.76
C LEU A 108 0.51 -7.23 2.07
N ILE A 109 1.68 -6.73 1.62
CA ILE A 109 2.69 -7.52 0.90
C ILE A 109 4.07 -7.29 1.51
N LYS A 110 4.38 -8.07 2.55
CA LYS A 110 5.62 -7.92 3.34
C LYS A 110 6.92 -8.09 2.53
N ASP A 111 6.89 -9.02 1.56
CA ASP A 111 8.08 -9.39 0.77
C ASP A 111 8.27 -8.51 -0.48
N GLY A 112 7.41 -7.49 -0.68
CA GLY A 112 7.50 -6.52 -1.75
C GLY A 112 6.42 -6.64 -2.82
N ASN A 113 5.89 -5.50 -3.25
CA ASN A 113 4.85 -5.41 -4.29
C ASN A 113 5.50 -5.38 -5.70
N PRO A 114 5.17 -6.30 -6.62
CA PRO A 114 5.69 -6.31 -8.00
C PRO A 114 5.41 -5.02 -8.81
N LEU A 115 4.42 -4.22 -8.42
CA LEU A 115 4.07 -2.95 -9.06
C LEU A 115 4.67 -1.73 -8.34
N ALA A 116 5.41 -1.90 -7.24
CA ALA A 116 5.93 -0.78 -6.46
C ALA A 116 6.80 0.17 -7.30
N LEU A 117 7.83 -0.35 -7.98
CA LEU A 117 8.71 0.47 -8.82
C LEU A 117 7.98 1.10 -10.01
N HIS A 118 6.90 0.48 -10.48
CA HIS A 118 6.09 1.02 -11.55
C HIS A 118 5.47 2.37 -11.14
N TYR A 119 4.85 2.42 -9.96
CA TYR A 119 4.17 3.61 -9.46
C TYR A 119 5.09 4.62 -8.76
N VAL A 120 6.12 4.13 -8.06
CA VAL A 120 7.01 5.00 -7.28
C VAL A 120 8.12 5.61 -8.14
N MET A 121 8.55 4.95 -9.22
CA MET A 121 9.70 5.41 -10.02
C MET A 121 9.38 5.57 -11.51
N TYR A 122 8.78 4.55 -12.15
CA TYR A 122 8.56 4.56 -13.60
C TYR A 122 7.59 5.65 -14.04
N ILE A 123 6.39 5.72 -13.45
CA ILE A 123 5.40 6.78 -13.77
C ILE A 123 5.94 8.18 -13.47
N PRO A 124 6.52 8.47 -12.28
CA PRO A 124 7.12 9.78 -12.01
C PRO A 124 8.23 10.16 -12.99
N THR A 125 9.02 9.19 -13.46
CA THR A 125 10.05 9.44 -14.48
C THR A 125 9.41 9.86 -15.81
N LEU A 126 8.35 9.18 -16.26
CA LEU A 126 7.60 9.58 -17.45
C LEU A 126 7.04 11.00 -17.32
N MET A 127 6.47 11.34 -16.17
CA MET A 127 5.89 12.67 -15.90
C MET A 127 6.96 13.77 -15.82
N GLY A 128 8.09 13.49 -15.17
CA GLY A 128 9.14 14.47 -14.92
C GLY A 128 10.13 14.66 -16.07
N GLN A 129 10.32 13.63 -16.91
CA GLN A 129 11.37 13.61 -17.93
C GLN A 129 10.85 13.39 -19.36
N GLY A 130 9.62 12.92 -19.55
CA GLY A 130 9.04 12.72 -20.88
C GLY A 130 8.63 14.04 -21.54
N THR A 131 8.76 14.13 -22.87
CA THR A 131 8.16 15.23 -23.63
C THR A 131 6.63 15.15 -23.63
N TYR A 132 5.92 16.23 -23.96
CA TYR A 132 4.45 16.22 -24.01
C TYR A 132 3.88 15.10 -24.89
N GLN A 133 4.50 14.81 -26.03
CA GLN A 133 4.07 13.73 -26.92
C GLN A 133 4.27 12.35 -26.28
N GLN A 134 5.41 12.13 -25.61
CA GLN A 134 5.71 10.90 -24.90
C GLN A 134 4.78 10.68 -23.70
N GLN A 135 4.53 11.75 -22.95
CA GLN A 135 3.59 11.74 -21.83
C GLN A 135 2.18 11.37 -22.27
N ALA A 136 1.67 11.99 -23.34
CA ALA A 136 0.36 11.70 -23.90
C ALA A 136 0.21 10.24 -24.37
N GLU A 137 1.28 9.66 -24.90
CA GLU A 137 1.29 8.27 -25.39
C GLU A 137 1.36 7.24 -24.25
N TRP A 138 2.16 7.50 -23.21
CA TRP A 138 2.55 6.47 -22.23
C TRP A 138 1.92 6.62 -20.84
N ILE A 139 1.61 7.83 -20.37
CA ILE A 139 1.14 8.02 -18.99
C ILE A 139 -0.15 7.26 -18.74
N GLN A 140 -1.15 7.39 -19.61
CA GLN A 140 -2.43 6.72 -19.40
C GLN A 140 -2.29 5.18 -19.44
N LYS A 141 -1.39 4.66 -20.29
CA LYS A 141 -1.11 3.22 -20.38
C LYS A 141 -0.44 2.69 -19.12
N ALA A 142 0.55 3.42 -18.60
CA ALA A 142 1.21 3.09 -17.35
C ALA A 142 0.23 3.20 -16.16
N TRP A 143 -0.54 4.29 -16.10
CA TRP A 143 -1.51 4.52 -15.02
C TRP A 143 -2.51 3.38 -14.87
N ASN A 144 -3.08 2.93 -16.01
CA ASN A 144 -4.06 1.86 -16.05
C ASN A 144 -3.43 0.45 -16.04
N CYS A 145 -2.12 0.34 -15.83
CA CYS A 145 -1.37 -0.93 -15.87
C CYS A 145 -1.60 -1.75 -17.16
N THR A 146 -1.87 -1.11 -18.31
CA THR A 146 -1.84 -1.81 -19.61
C THR A 146 -0.41 -2.07 -20.08
N MET A 147 0.55 -1.42 -19.43
CA MET A 147 1.97 -1.74 -19.48
C MET A 147 2.55 -1.70 -18.06
N ILE A 148 3.54 -2.56 -17.79
CA ILE A 148 4.33 -2.53 -16.56
C ILE A 148 5.75 -2.11 -16.95
N GLY A 149 6.33 -1.24 -16.14
CA GLY A 149 7.62 -0.61 -16.36
C GLY A 149 8.38 -0.43 -15.06
N THR A 150 9.69 -0.23 -15.17
CA THR A 150 10.60 -0.05 -14.04
C THR A 150 11.62 1.04 -14.35
N TYR A 151 12.37 1.46 -13.34
CA TYR A 151 13.48 2.41 -13.49
C TYR A 151 14.82 1.69 -13.41
N ALA A 152 15.35 1.31 -14.57
CA ALA A 152 16.58 0.53 -14.69
C ALA A 152 17.83 1.45 -14.78
N GLN A 153 18.21 2.06 -13.65
CA GLN A 153 19.40 2.94 -13.59
C GLN A 153 20.70 2.21 -13.29
N VAL A 154 20.69 1.25 -12.36
CA VAL A 154 21.94 0.67 -11.85
C VAL A 154 22.49 -0.31 -12.87
N ILE A 155 23.66 0.04 -13.41
CA ILE A 155 24.49 -0.83 -14.23
C ILE A 155 25.66 -1.25 -13.35
N ASP A 156 25.57 -2.44 -12.76
CA ASP A 156 26.73 -3.06 -12.12
C ASP A 156 27.53 -3.76 -13.22
N PHE A 157 28.53 -3.08 -13.78
CA PHE A 157 29.59 -3.74 -14.53
C PHE A 157 30.58 -4.34 -13.51
N LYS A 158 30.48 -5.65 -13.30
CA LYS A 158 31.62 -6.46 -12.83
C LYS A 158 32.10 -7.34 -13.96
#